data_AF-A0A2G8MT95-F1
#
_entry.id   AF-A0A2G8MT95-F1
#
_cell.length_a   1.000
_cell.length_b   1.000
_cell.length_c   1.000
_cell.angle_alpha   90.00
_cell.angle_beta   90.00
_cell.angle_gamma   90.00
#
_symmetry.space_group_name_H-M   'P 1'
#
loop_
_entity.id
_entity.type
_entity.pdbx_description
1 polymer ?
#
loop_
_entity_poly.entity_id
_entity_poly.type
_entity_poly.pdbx_seq_one_letter_code
_entity_poly.pdbx_strand_id
1 'polypeptide(L)'
;MSDFFRETPAALKWTAEAEQRYQGGKFGKIVRAVIWTDECDENGQIIVAVDPVRLVSRINSEPFTLLENHDPGRPKGQLLESALFESREGRKFVVAVIGYYAGGEVLNFLDLGVDISTPAPSPLELPSLPDDVWIEIATDAKEVAEDWVDEVTIDSPIIVERSELSHNAADSFIDLIRIGLPYVLIVWNPFVTAVASEAGKASYAEIHAWLRKLLSRMADRRNPILDFHSYQNGCQVSFLFRGKDKKKLHEAMDALAGAGAQAARLISRLKAQGKVSRQMVYEFDKEATLWVPSFVLLNDDRIITDNLALIAIENLPNGLSLGLTRTNSL
;
A
#
# COMPACT_ATOMS: atom_id res chain seq x y z
N MET A 1 -4.54 16.52 22.56
CA MET A 1 -5.47 16.35 21.41
C MET A 1 -6.89 16.88 21.66
N SER A 2 -7.46 16.80 22.87
CA SER A 2 -8.82 17.33 23.17
C SER A 2 -8.98 18.84 23.00
N ASP A 3 -7.87 19.57 23.05
CA ASP A 3 -7.92 21.02 23.24
C ASP A 3 -8.21 21.76 21.93
N PHE A 4 -7.68 21.31 20.79
CA PHE A 4 -7.95 21.91 19.47
C PHE A 4 -9.45 21.94 19.11
N PHE A 5 -10.18 20.86 19.39
CA PHE A 5 -11.63 20.79 19.16
C PHE A 5 -12.43 21.68 20.11
N ARG A 6 -11.96 21.83 21.36
CA ARG A 6 -12.61 22.71 22.36
C ARG A 6 -12.37 24.19 22.05
N GLU A 7 -11.19 24.52 21.57
CA GLU A 7 -10.75 25.88 21.28
C GLU A 7 -11.26 26.41 19.94
N THR A 8 -11.65 25.50 19.02
CA THR A 8 -12.05 25.85 17.64
C THR A 8 -13.45 25.32 17.30
N PRO A 9 -14.53 26.05 17.65
CA PRO A 9 -15.91 25.63 17.39
C PRO A 9 -16.22 25.37 15.91
N ALA A 10 -15.54 26.05 14.98
CA ALA A 10 -15.68 25.82 13.54
C ALA A 10 -15.24 24.40 13.14
N ALA A 11 -14.14 23.89 13.71
CA ALA A 11 -13.67 22.53 13.48
C ALA A 11 -14.66 21.49 14.04
N LEU A 12 -15.24 21.77 15.21
CA LEU A 12 -16.25 20.90 15.81
C LEU A 12 -17.52 20.83 14.94
N LYS A 13 -17.99 21.98 14.44
CA LYS A 13 -19.15 22.04 13.55
C LYS A 13 -18.88 21.30 12.24
N TRP A 14 -17.74 21.57 11.60
CA TRP A 14 -17.35 20.92 10.35
C TRP A 14 -17.24 19.40 10.51
N THR A 15 -16.62 18.91 11.59
CA THR A 15 -16.54 17.45 11.82
C THR A 15 -17.89 16.81 12.02
N ALA A 16 -18.81 17.44 12.76
CA ALA A 16 -20.16 16.89 12.94
C ALA A 16 -20.92 16.77 11.60
N GLU A 17 -20.81 17.79 10.75
CA GLU A 17 -21.39 17.77 9.40
C GLU A 17 -20.72 16.72 8.50
N ALA A 18 -19.40 16.56 8.59
CA ALA A 18 -18.63 15.57 7.85
C ALA A 18 -18.96 14.15 8.29
N GLU A 19 -18.98 13.87 9.59
CA GLU A 19 -19.38 12.58 10.14
C GLU A 19 -20.78 12.18 9.63
N GLN A 20 -21.73 13.11 9.59
CA GLN A 20 -23.08 12.85 9.10
C GLN A 20 -23.12 12.45 7.61
N ARG A 21 -22.24 12.99 6.75
CA ARG A 21 -22.17 12.61 5.33
C ARG A 21 -21.82 11.14 5.12
N TYR A 22 -21.07 10.55 6.06
CA TYR A 22 -20.58 9.17 5.98
C TYR A 22 -21.38 8.20 6.87
N GLN A 23 -22.45 8.67 7.51
CA GLN A 23 -23.41 7.80 8.18
C GLN A 23 -24.26 7.07 7.13
N GLY A 24 -23.79 5.90 6.69
CA GLY A 24 -24.44 5.15 5.60
C GLY A 24 -24.07 3.67 5.50
N GLY A 25 -23.43 3.10 6.52
CA GLY A 25 -23.22 1.65 6.64
C GLY A 25 -21.94 1.09 6.02
N LYS A 26 -21.27 1.80 5.09
CA LYS A 26 -19.98 1.34 4.51
C LYS A 26 -18.90 1.09 5.57
N PHE A 27 -18.81 2.01 6.53
CA PHE A 27 -17.89 1.94 7.66
C PHE A 27 -18.69 1.66 8.93
N GLY A 28 -18.18 0.76 9.78
CA GLY A 28 -18.87 0.44 11.03
C GLY A 28 -18.62 1.45 12.14
N LYS A 29 -17.54 2.22 12.03
CA LYS A 29 -17.22 3.31 12.96
C LYS A 29 -16.65 4.50 12.22
N ILE A 30 -17.23 5.66 12.45
CA ILE A 30 -16.68 6.95 12.02
C ILE A 30 -16.10 7.66 13.24
N VAL A 31 -14.90 8.21 13.11
CA VAL A 31 -14.28 9.05 14.14
C VAL A 31 -13.66 10.30 13.52
N ARG A 32 -13.51 11.34 14.33
CA ARG A 32 -12.68 12.51 14.02
C ARG A 32 -11.33 12.44 14.70
N ALA A 33 -10.30 12.93 14.03
CA ALA A 33 -8.95 13.04 14.57
C ALA A 33 -8.25 14.31 14.09
N VAL A 34 -7.31 14.81 14.88
CA VAL A 34 -6.29 15.76 14.40
C VAL A 34 -5.16 14.93 13.84
N ILE A 35 -4.84 15.11 12.56
CA ILE A 35 -3.84 14.28 11.85
C ILE A 35 -2.54 15.03 11.57
N TRP A 36 -2.53 16.34 11.79
CA TRP A 36 -1.36 17.20 11.63
C TRP A 36 -1.53 18.46 12.46
N THR A 37 -0.43 18.98 12.99
CA THR A 37 -0.30 20.25 13.70
C THR A 37 0.96 20.96 13.24
N ASP A 38 1.03 22.28 13.43
CA ASP A 38 2.24 23.09 13.24
C ASP A 38 3.23 22.98 14.42
N GLU A 39 3.16 21.88 15.17
CA GLU A 39 4.04 21.64 16.31
C GLU A 39 5.48 21.42 15.84
N CYS A 40 6.42 22.09 16.51
CA CYS A 40 7.84 21.99 16.23
C CYS A 40 8.57 21.09 17.23
N ASP A 41 9.65 20.47 16.77
CA ASP A 41 10.60 19.76 17.60
C ASP A 41 11.45 20.73 18.46
N GLU A 42 12.36 20.16 19.26
CA GLU A 42 13.27 20.92 20.12
C GLU A 42 14.19 21.89 19.35
N ASN A 43 14.36 21.67 18.03
CA ASN A 43 15.17 22.49 17.14
C ASN A 43 14.36 23.57 16.40
N GLY A 44 13.05 23.67 16.67
CA GLY A 44 12.15 24.61 16.00
C GLY A 44 11.71 24.19 14.60
N GLN A 45 11.96 22.94 14.18
CA GLN A 45 11.48 22.40 12.91
C GLN A 45 10.12 21.72 13.09
N ILE A 46 9.20 21.88 12.13
CA ILE A 46 7.89 21.20 12.19
C ILE A 46 8.10 19.69 12.25
N ILE A 47 7.46 19.03 13.24
CA ILE A 47 7.61 17.59 13.51
C ILE A 47 7.25 16.75 12.28
N VAL A 48 6.18 17.15 11.57
CA VAL A 48 5.75 16.53 10.31
C VAL A 48 5.84 17.58 9.20
N ALA A 49 6.95 17.57 8.47
CA ALA A 49 7.28 18.54 7.41
C ALA A 49 6.42 18.35 6.14
N VAL A 50 5.13 18.63 6.24
CA VAL A 50 4.13 18.53 5.17
C VAL A 50 3.36 19.86 5.10
N ASP A 51 3.23 20.43 3.91
CA ASP A 51 2.30 21.54 3.63
C ASP A 51 0.84 21.08 3.89
N PRO A 52 0.16 21.67 4.88
CA PRO A 52 -1.16 21.22 5.30
C PRO A 52 -2.24 21.46 4.25
N VAL A 53 -2.08 22.43 3.35
CA VAL A 53 -3.06 22.70 2.28
C VAL A 53 -3.03 21.58 1.25
N ARG A 54 -1.83 21.13 0.85
CA ARG A 54 -1.68 19.98 -0.04
C ARG A 54 -2.14 18.69 0.64
N LEU A 55 -1.85 18.49 1.93
CA LEU A 55 -2.34 17.34 2.68
C LEU A 55 -3.88 17.24 2.60
N VAL A 56 -4.56 18.35 2.87
CA VAL A 56 -6.03 18.42 2.80
C VAL A 56 -6.53 18.13 1.38
N SER A 57 -5.93 18.77 0.38
CA SER A 57 -6.33 18.57 -1.02
C SER A 57 -6.20 17.11 -1.44
N ARG A 58 -5.10 16.44 -1.04
CA ARG A 58 -4.87 15.03 -1.39
C ARG A 58 -5.84 14.09 -0.70
N ILE A 59 -6.07 14.24 0.61
CA ILE A 59 -7.04 13.42 1.34
C ILE A 59 -8.42 13.51 0.67
N ASN A 60 -8.82 14.73 0.27
CA ASN A 60 -10.14 14.97 -0.30
C ASN A 60 -10.26 14.56 -1.78
N SER A 61 -9.14 14.41 -2.51
CA SER A 61 -9.15 13.92 -3.90
C SER A 61 -8.93 12.41 -4.00
N GLU A 62 -8.07 11.86 -3.14
CA GLU A 62 -7.68 10.46 -3.10
C GLU A 62 -7.49 10.02 -1.63
N PRO A 63 -8.56 9.50 -1.00
CA PRO A 63 -8.54 9.02 0.39
C PRO A 63 -7.40 8.04 0.70
N PHE A 64 -6.58 8.35 1.69
CA PHE A 64 -5.54 7.45 2.18
C PHE A 64 -6.13 6.27 2.95
N THR A 65 -5.61 5.08 2.70
CA THR A 65 -5.91 3.90 3.52
C THR A 65 -5.18 4.00 4.86
N LEU A 66 -5.91 3.78 5.95
CA LEU A 66 -5.37 3.74 7.29
C LEU A 66 -4.73 2.36 7.53
N LEU A 67 -3.42 2.34 7.77
CA LEU A 67 -2.66 1.11 7.96
C LEU A 67 -2.23 0.93 9.42
N GLU A 68 -2.34 -0.28 9.94
CA GLU A 68 -1.76 -0.66 11.24
C GLU A 68 -0.25 -0.83 11.10
N ASN A 69 0.53 -0.10 11.91
CA ASN A 69 1.99 -0.16 11.92
C ASN A 69 2.64 0.00 10.53
N HIS A 70 2.05 0.81 9.64
CA HIS A 70 2.48 1.00 8.25
C HIS A 70 2.44 -0.25 7.37
N ASP A 71 1.85 -1.35 7.85
CA ASP A 71 1.79 -2.60 7.11
C ASP A 71 0.71 -2.52 6.00
N PRO A 72 1.09 -2.56 4.71
CA PRO A 72 0.14 -2.47 3.59
C PRO A 72 -0.85 -3.65 3.55
N GLY A 73 -0.58 -4.74 4.26
CA GLY A 73 -1.47 -5.89 4.41
C GLY A 73 -2.49 -5.76 5.54
N ARG A 74 -2.45 -4.67 6.33
CA ARG A 74 -3.31 -4.48 7.52
C ARG A 74 -4.16 -3.20 7.42
N PRO A 75 -5.11 -3.13 6.47
CA PRO A 75 -5.97 -1.97 6.33
C PRO A 75 -7.01 -1.91 7.45
N LYS A 76 -7.09 -0.80 8.19
CA LYS A 76 -8.07 -0.59 9.27
C LYS A 76 -9.25 0.28 8.85
N GLY A 77 -9.04 1.13 7.85
CA GLY A 77 -10.02 2.11 7.44
C GLY A 77 -9.48 3.05 6.37
N GLN A 78 -10.09 4.22 6.27
CA GLN A 78 -9.67 5.28 5.35
C GLN A 78 -9.88 6.67 5.97
N LEU A 79 -9.12 7.64 5.47
CA LEU A 79 -9.39 9.06 5.71
C LEU A 79 -10.38 9.55 4.67
N LEU A 80 -11.59 9.89 5.11
CA LEU A 80 -12.71 10.18 4.24
C LEU A 80 -12.72 11.64 3.79
N GLU A 81 -12.40 12.54 4.72
CA GLU A 81 -12.43 13.98 4.47
C GLU A 81 -11.51 14.67 5.46
N SER A 82 -10.94 15.81 5.06
CA SER A 82 -10.12 16.64 5.94
C SER A 82 -10.30 18.13 5.66
N ALA A 83 -9.96 18.94 6.67
CA ALA A 83 -9.93 20.39 6.57
C ALA A 83 -8.86 21.00 7.48
N LEU A 84 -8.30 22.13 7.03
CA LEU A 84 -7.31 22.93 7.76
C LEU A 84 -8.03 23.99 8.60
N PHE A 85 -7.62 24.11 9.86
CA PHE A 85 -8.11 25.11 10.79
C PHE A 85 -6.96 25.84 11.48
N GLU A 86 -7.28 26.98 12.07
CA GLU A 86 -6.38 27.77 12.90
C GLU A 86 -7.08 28.01 14.26
N SER A 87 -6.37 27.74 15.35
CA SER A 87 -6.87 27.98 16.70
C SER A 87 -6.86 29.47 17.04
N ARG A 88 -7.49 29.86 18.15
CA ARG A 88 -7.47 31.26 18.63
C ARG A 88 -6.07 31.79 18.93
N GLU A 89 -5.12 30.89 19.20
CA GLU A 89 -3.73 31.21 19.49
C GLU A 89 -2.86 31.23 18.22
N GLY A 90 -3.46 31.05 17.04
CA GLY A 90 -2.75 31.04 15.76
C GLY A 90 -2.13 29.69 15.39
N ARG A 91 -2.39 28.63 16.18
CA ARG A 91 -1.88 27.28 15.91
C ARG A 91 -2.67 26.63 14.78
N LYS A 92 -2.00 26.17 13.73
CA LYS A 92 -2.60 25.50 12.58
C LYS A 92 -2.66 24.00 12.79
N PHE A 93 -3.77 23.40 12.38
CA PHE A 93 -3.96 21.96 12.48
C PHE A 93 -4.91 21.43 11.41
N VAL A 94 -4.68 20.19 10.98
CA VAL A 94 -5.56 19.49 10.05
C VAL A 94 -6.40 18.49 10.82
N VAL A 95 -7.71 18.59 10.64
CA VAL A 95 -8.68 17.64 11.15
C VAL A 95 -9.11 16.72 10.02
N ALA A 96 -9.30 15.45 10.32
CA ALA A 96 -9.85 14.47 9.40
C ALA A 96 -10.98 13.66 10.02
N VAL A 97 -11.89 13.20 9.16
CA VAL A 97 -12.87 12.15 9.45
C VAL A 97 -12.33 10.83 8.93
N ILE A 98 -12.34 9.82 9.79
CA ILE A 98 -11.80 8.49 9.54
C ILE A 98 -12.95 7.49 9.60
N GLY A 99 -13.05 6.64 8.59
CA GLY A 99 -13.98 5.50 8.57
C GLY A 99 -13.24 4.19 8.78
N TYR A 100 -13.59 3.44 9.81
CA TYR A 100 -13.09 2.09 10.04
C TYR A 100 -13.99 1.05 9.38
N TYR A 101 -13.38 0.06 8.73
CA TYR A 101 -14.12 -1.03 8.09
C TYR A 101 -14.78 -1.98 9.10
N ALA A 102 -14.20 -2.11 10.30
CA ALA A 102 -14.75 -2.96 11.36
C ALA A 102 -16.21 -2.61 11.66
N GLY A 103 -17.10 -3.60 11.50
CA GLY A 103 -18.55 -3.45 11.70
C GLY A 103 -19.31 -2.80 10.54
N GLY A 104 -18.65 -2.50 9.42
CA GLY A 104 -19.25 -1.91 8.23
C GLY A 104 -19.67 -2.94 7.18
N GLU A 105 -19.94 -2.47 5.97
CA GLU A 105 -20.25 -3.30 4.79
C GLU A 105 -18.97 -3.90 4.21
N VAL A 106 -18.54 -5.02 4.80
CA VAL A 106 -17.40 -5.81 4.34
C VAL A 106 -17.90 -6.90 3.41
N LEU A 107 -17.42 -6.88 2.17
CA LEU A 107 -17.72 -7.92 1.18
C LEU A 107 -16.70 -9.05 1.33
N ASN A 108 -17.05 -10.26 0.90
CA ASN A 108 -16.12 -11.39 0.81
C ASN A 108 -16.10 -11.92 -0.63
N PHE A 109 -15.04 -12.63 -1.02
CA PHE A 109 -14.87 -13.08 -2.41
C PHE A 109 -15.91 -14.14 -2.80
N LEU A 110 -16.27 -15.00 -1.85
CA LEU A 110 -17.22 -16.10 -2.04
C LEU A 110 -18.61 -15.58 -2.43
N ASP A 111 -19.16 -14.61 -1.69
CA ASP A 111 -20.48 -14.01 -1.91
C ASP A 111 -20.56 -13.25 -3.23
N LEU A 112 -19.41 -12.81 -3.76
CA LEU A 112 -19.31 -12.18 -5.07
C LEU A 112 -19.23 -13.19 -6.23
N GLY A 113 -19.31 -14.50 -5.93
CA GLY A 113 -19.19 -15.58 -6.91
C GLY A 113 -17.80 -15.63 -7.54
N VAL A 114 -16.79 -15.09 -6.85
CA VAL A 114 -15.41 -15.06 -7.33
C VAL A 114 -14.69 -16.26 -6.78
N ASP A 115 -14.54 -17.29 -7.63
CA ASP A 115 -13.66 -18.40 -7.29
C ASP A 115 -12.18 -17.98 -7.42
N ILE A 116 -11.55 -17.78 -6.26
CA ILE A 116 -10.13 -17.47 -6.13
C ILE A 116 -9.25 -18.73 -6.19
N SER A 117 -9.83 -19.94 -6.08
CA SER A 117 -9.10 -21.21 -6.06
C SER A 117 -8.71 -21.73 -7.45
N THR A 118 -9.52 -21.43 -8.48
CA THR A 118 -9.17 -21.79 -9.86
C THR A 118 -7.95 -20.97 -10.31
N PRO A 119 -6.83 -21.55 -10.74
CA PRO A 119 -5.69 -20.79 -11.25
C PRO A 119 -6.03 -20.02 -12.53
N ALA A 120 -5.43 -18.86 -12.73
CA ALA A 120 -5.46 -18.19 -14.04
C ALA A 120 -4.35 -18.76 -14.94
N PRO A 121 -4.60 -18.92 -16.24
CA PRO A 121 -3.55 -19.32 -17.17
C PRO A 121 -2.51 -18.20 -17.27
N SER A 122 -1.24 -18.58 -17.41
CA SER A 122 -0.19 -17.63 -17.76
C SER A 122 -0.49 -16.97 -19.12
N PRO A 123 -0.06 -15.71 -19.32
CA PRO A 123 -0.14 -15.10 -20.63
C PRO A 123 0.66 -15.92 -21.65
N LEU A 124 0.09 -16.09 -22.85
CA LEU A 124 0.74 -16.82 -23.94
C LEU A 124 1.90 -16.02 -24.55
N GLU A 125 1.77 -14.70 -24.57
CA GLU A 125 2.73 -13.76 -25.13
C GLU A 125 2.94 -12.60 -24.15
N LEU A 126 4.18 -12.12 -24.08
CA LEU A 126 4.53 -10.91 -23.34
C LEU A 126 5.08 -9.87 -24.30
N PRO A 127 4.71 -8.59 -24.14
CA PRO A 127 5.29 -7.53 -24.94
C PRO A 127 6.79 -7.42 -24.65
N SER A 128 7.55 -6.82 -25.58
CA SER A 128 8.92 -6.38 -25.27
C SER A 128 8.89 -5.40 -24.11
N LEU A 129 9.91 -5.45 -23.25
CA LEU A 129 10.14 -4.38 -22.28
C LEU A 129 10.46 -3.10 -23.04
N PRO A 130 9.82 -1.97 -22.70
CA PRO A 130 10.24 -0.67 -23.20
C PRO A 130 11.71 -0.38 -22.84
N ASP A 131 12.43 0.30 -23.73
CA ASP A 131 13.84 0.67 -23.51
C ASP A 131 14.00 1.66 -22.35
N ASP A 132 12.94 2.40 -22.02
CA ASP A 132 12.85 3.38 -20.94
C ASP A 132 12.24 2.78 -19.67
N VAL A 133 12.28 1.46 -19.46
CA VAL A 133 11.78 0.85 -18.24
C VAL A 133 12.66 1.19 -17.02
N TRP A 134 12.03 1.59 -15.91
CA TRP A 134 12.69 1.77 -14.62
C TRP A 134 11.96 1.04 -13.49
N ILE A 135 12.65 0.91 -12.37
CA ILE A 135 12.11 0.39 -11.10
C ILE A 135 12.16 1.52 -10.08
N GLU A 136 11.12 1.65 -9.27
CA GLU A 136 11.16 2.52 -8.10
C GLU A 136 11.53 1.68 -6.86
N ILE A 137 12.42 2.18 -6.00
CA ILE A 137 12.62 1.64 -4.65
C ILE A 137 12.31 2.75 -3.65
N ALA A 138 11.30 2.50 -2.82
CA ALA A 138 10.87 3.40 -1.77
C ALA A 138 11.15 2.81 -0.38
N THR A 139 11.85 3.58 0.46
CA THR A 139 12.20 3.19 1.84
C THR A 139 12.17 4.39 2.79
N ASP A 140 11.85 4.17 4.07
CA ASP A 140 12.03 5.19 5.11
C ASP A 140 13.45 5.08 5.69
N ALA A 141 14.20 6.19 5.74
CA ALA A 141 15.58 6.21 6.23
C ALA A 141 15.72 5.84 7.72
N LYS A 142 14.64 5.93 8.52
CA LYS A 142 14.59 5.47 9.91
C LYS A 142 14.47 3.95 10.02
N GLU A 143 13.93 3.30 8.99
CA GLU A 143 13.69 1.86 8.93
C GLU A 143 14.82 1.15 8.19
N VAL A 144 15.16 1.64 7.00
CA VAL A 144 16.13 1.04 6.09
C VAL A 144 17.30 1.99 5.90
N ALA A 145 18.49 1.52 6.27
CA ALA A 145 19.72 2.28 6.14
C ALA A 145 20.09 2.48 4.65
N GLU A 146 20.62 3.66 4.33
CA GLU A 146 20.92 4.09 2.95
C GLU A 146 22.01 3.22 2.30
N ASP A 147 22.99 2.76 3.08
CA ASP A 147 24.05 1.85 2.63
C ASP A 147 23.48 0.51 2.11
N TRP A 148 22.44 -0.01 2.76
CA TRP A 148 21.75 -1.20 2.28
C TRP A 148 21.04 -0.94 0.95
N VAL A 149 20.43 0.24 0.78
CA VAL A 149 19.76 0.63 -0.48
C VAL A 149 20.80 0.77 -1.60
N ASP A 150 21.97 1.35 -1.32
CA ASP A 150 23.10 1.41 -2.26
C ASP A 150 23.53 0.01 -2.71
N GLU A 151 23.73 -0.90 -1.76
CA GLU A 151 24.18 -2.27 -2.05
C GLU A 151 23.20 -3.05 -2.92
N VAL A 152 21.89 -2.87 -2.77
CA VAL A 152 20.91 -3.64 -3.56
C VAL A 152 20.64 -3.02 -4.93
N THR A 153 20.96 -1.74 -5.12
CA THR A 153 20.72 -1.03 -6.39
C THR A 153 21.91 -1.01 -7.33
N ILE A 154 23.14 -1.18 -6.83
CA ILE A 154 24.37 -1.09 -7.64
C ILE A 154 24.43 -2.09 -8.80
N ASP A 155 23.87 -3.29 -8.62
CA ASP A 155 23.86 -4.36 -9.61
C ASP A 155 22.51 -4.46 -10.35
N SER A 156 21.68 -3.41 -10.31
CA SER A 156 20.40 -3.44 -11.01
C SER A 156 20.62 -3.46 -12.53
N PRO A 157 19.95 -4.38 -13.26
CA PRO A 157 20.07 -4.45 -14.72
C PRO A 157 19.32 -3.31 -15.43
N ILE A 158 18.49 -2.56 -14.72
CA ILE A 158 17.77 -1.38 -15.23
C ILE A 158 17.84 -0.22 -14.23
N ILE A 159 17.46 0.98 -14.69
CA ILE A 159 17.51 2.20 -13.87
C ILE A 159 16.62 2.02 -12.64
N VAL A 160 17.18 2.38 -11.48
CA VAL A 160 16.44 2.44 -10.22
C VAL A 160 16.26 3.89 -9.80
N GLU A 161 15.01 4.33 -9.73
CA GLU A 161 14.63 5.56 -9.06
C GLU A 161 14.44 5.29 -7.57
N ARG A 162 15.01 6.14 -6.73
CA ARG A 162 14.84 6.06 -5.28
C ARG A 162 13.83 7.10 -4.82
N SER A 163 12.87 6.65 -4.02
CA SER A 163 11.95 7.53 -3.33
C SER A 163 12.06 7.31 -1.83
N GLU A 164 11.77 8.35 -1.07
CA GLU A 164 11.80 8.26 0.38
C GLU A 164 10.37 7.99 0.88
N LEU A 165 10.20 7.04 1.80
CA LEU A 165 8.98 6.87 2.58
C LEU A 165 9.10 7.73 3.86
N SER A 166 7.98 8.25 4.35
CA SER A 166 7.92 9.02 5.59
C SER A 166 6.84 8.44 6.51
N HIS A 167 7.22 7.36 7.17
CA HIS A 167 6.43 6.72 8.18
C HIS A 167 6.48 7.56 9.46
N ASN A 168 5.38 8.25 9.75
CA ASN A 168 5.17 8.98 11.00
C ASN A 168 4.97 8.02 12.20
N ALA A 169 5.99 7.22 12.53
CA ALA A 169 6.05 6.44 13.76
C ALA A 169 7.30 6.81 14.57
N ALA A 170 7.13 6.87 15.90
CA ALA A 170 8.23 7.06 16.84
C ALA A 170 9.12 5.80 16.92
N ASP A 171 8.52 4.62 16.77
CA ASP A 171 9.18 3.32 16.70
C ASP A 171 8.66 2.56 15.48
N SER A 172 9.56 2.12 14.60
CA SER A 172 9.18 1.21 13.52
C SER A 172 9.38 -0.24 13.92
N PHE A 173 8.31 -1.03 13.79
CA PHE A 173 8.30 -2.46 14.08
C PHE A 173 8.55 -3.32 12.84
N ILE A 174 8.58 -2.70 11.66
CA ILE A 174 8.74 -3.34 10.36
C ILE A 174 9.79 -2.59 9.54
N ASP A 175 10.59 -3.31 8.75
CA ASP A 175 11.37 -2.69 7.69
C ASP A 175 10.54 -2.79 6.39
N LEU A 176 9.81 -1.73 6.02
CA LEU A 176 9.06 -1.73 4.77
C LEU A 176 9.95 -1.26 3.62
N ILE A 177 10.05 -2.09 2.59
CA ILE A 177 10.70 -1.77 1.33
C ILE A 177 9.64 -1.92 0.25
N ARG A 178 9.37 -0.87 -0.51
CA ARG A 178 8.42 -0.90 -1.61
C ARG A 178 9.18 -0.85 -2.94
N ILE A 179 8.87 -1.78 -3.84
CA ILE A 179 9.48 -1.88 -5.16
C ILE A 179 8.41 -1.68 -6.23
N GLY A 180 8.55 -0.62 -7.01
CA GLY A 180 7.68 -0.33 -8.14
C GLY A 180 8.11 -1.04 -9.39
N LEU A 181 7.24 -1.91 -9.90
CA LEU A 181 7.51 -2.73 -11.06
C LEU A 181 6.43 -2.53 -12.13
N PRO A 182 6.80 -2.37 -13.41
CA PRO A 182 5.89 -2.60 -14.51
C PRO A 182 5.19 -3.95 -14.38
N TYR A 183 3.87 -3.99 -14.61
CA TYR A 183 3.07 -5.19 -14.36
C TYR A 183 3.51 -6.40 -15.21
N VAL A 184 4.05 -6.13 -16.39
CA VAL A 184 4.61 -7.16 -17.28
C VAL A 184 5.77 -7.95 -16.63
N LEU A 185 6.53 -7.34 -15.72
CA LEU A 185 7.60 -8.02 -14.98
C LEU A 185 7.06 -8.96 -13.90
N ILE A 186 5.85 -8.71 -13.39
CA ILE A 186 5.18 -9.58 -12.41
C ILE A 186 4.68 -10.86 -13.08
N VAL A 187 4.07 -10.75 -14.27
CA VAL A 187 3.44 -11.89 -14.97
C VAL A 187 4.41 -12.73 -15.79
N TRP A 188 5.69 -12.35 -15.86
CA TRP A 188 6.71 -13.10 -16.58
C TRP A 188 7.03 -14.43 -15.90
N ASN A 189 7.13 -15.50 -16.69
CA ASN A 189 7.64 -16.79 -16.24
C ASN A 189 8.55 -17.41 -17.33
N PRO A 190 9.49 -18.30 -16.96
CA PRO A 190 10.46 -18.86 -17.91
C PRO A 190 9.86 -19.80 -18.96
N PHE A 191 8.59 -20.22 -18.81
CA PHE A 191 7.89 -21.09 -19.74
C PHE A 191 7.07 -20.33 -20.79
N VAL A 192 7.03 -18.98 -20.74
CA VAL A 192 6.45 -18.17 -21.81
C VAL A 192 7.33 -18.32 -23.05
N THR A 193 6.84 -19.04 -24.04
CA THR A 193 7.60 -19.47 -25.22
C THR A 193 7.82 -18.33 -26.23
N ALA A 194 6.94 -17.32 -26.24
CA ALA A 194 7.00 -16.16 -27.11
C ALA A 194 7.09 -14.85 -26.31
N VAL A 195 8.33 -14.44 -26.00
CA VAL A 195 8.63 -13.02 -25.78
C VAL A 195 8.99 -12.46 -27.14
N ALA A 196 8.52 -11.24 -27.46
CA ALA A 196 8.65 -10.64 -28.79
C ALA A 196 10.09 -10.60 -29.35
N SER A 197 11.13 -10.75 -28.52
CA SER A 197 12.52 -10.98 -28.94
C SER A 197 13.33 -11.81 -27.94
N GLU A 198 14.39 -12.47 -28.41
CA GLU A 198 15.38 -13.16 -27.54
C GLU A 198 16.13 -12.19 -26.62
N ALA A 199 16.40 -10.96 -27.08
CA ALA A 199 16.96 -9.90 -26.25
C ALA A 199 16.02 -9.55 -25.08
N GLY A 200 14.70 -9.48 -25.33
CA GLY A 200 13.70 -9.30 -24.28
C GLY A 200 13.76 -10.42 -23.24
N LYS A 201 13.88 -11.69 -23.66
CA LYS A 201 14.00 -12.83 -22.72
C LYS A 201 15.19 -12.68 -21.79
N ALA A 202 16.34 -12.22 -22.29
CA ALA A 202 17.53 -11.99 -21.49
C ALA A 202 17.29 -10.90 -20.42
N SER A 203 16.71 -9.75 -20.81
CA SER A 203 16.40 -8.67 -19.86
C SER A 203 15.42 -9.11 -18.77
N TYR A 204 14.37 -9.86 -19.11
CA TYR A 204 13.46 -10.43 -18.10
C TYR A 204 14.20 -11.35 -17.12
N ALA A 205 15.08 -12.22 -17.62
CA ALA A 205 15.83 -13.15 -16.79
C ALA A 205 16.81 -12.43 -15.85
N GLU A 206 17.49 -11.39 -16.33
CA GLU A 206 18.40 -10.56 -15.52
C GLU A 206 17.65 -9.81 -14.40
N ILE A 207 16.51 -9.17 -14.71
CA ILE A 207 15.67 -8.51 -13.71
C ILE A 207 15.16 -9.52 -12.68
N HIS A 208 14.68 -10.69 -13.13
CA HIS A 208 14.22 -11.74 -12.23
C HIS A 208 15.33 -12.27 -11.31
N ALA A 209 16.56 -12.42 -11.84
CA ALA A 209 17.72 -12.81 -11.04
C ALA A 209 18.07 -11.74 -10.00
N TRP A 210 18.02 -10.46 -10.39
CA TRP A 210 18.22 -9.33 -9.47
C TRP A 210 17.15 -9.30 -8.35
N LEU A 211 15.87 -9.50 -8.67
CA LEU A 211 14.79 -9.59 -7.67
C LEU A 211 14.99 -10.76 -6.70
N ARG A 212 15.43 -11.93 -7.18
CA ARG A 212 15.79 -13.07 -6.32
C ARG A 212 16.98 -12.75 -5.40
N LYS A 213 17.96 -11.98 -5.87
CA LYS A 213 19.10 -11.50 -5.06
C LYS A 213 18.60 -10.53 -3.99
N LEU A 214 17.73 -9.58 -4.34
CA LEU A 214 17.07 -8.66 -3.40
C LEU A 214 16.33 -9.41 -2.29
N LEU A 215 15.50 -10.40 -2.64
CA LEU A 215 14.80 -11.25 -1.67
C LEU A 215 15.77 -11.99 -0.74
N SER A 216 16.95 -12.38 -1.22
CA SER A 216 17.96 -13.03 -0.39
C SER A 216 18.57 -12.08 0.65
N ARG A 217 18.61 -10.77 0.38
CA ARG A 217 19.09 -9.72 1.29
C ARG A 217 18.08 -9.36 2.39
N MET A 218 16.81 -9.71 2.20
CA MET A 218 15.78 -9.56 3.24
C MET A 218 16.12 -10.34 4.51
N ALA A 219 16.87 -11.43 4.41
CA ALA A 219 17.25 -12.23 5.57
C ALA A 219 18.06 -11.46 6.62
N ASP A 220 18.75 -10.39 6.21
CA ASP A 220 19.62 -9.60 7.06
C ASP A 220 18.85 -8.46 7.78
N ARG A 221 17.60 -8.19 7.36
CA ARG A 221 16.76 -7.07 7.83
C ARG A 221 15.96 -7.41 9.08
N ARG A 222 15.41 -6.42 9.80
CA ARG A 222 14.58 -6.62 11.00
C ARG A 222 13.10 -6.68 10.60
N ASN A 223 12.45 -7.82 10.84
CA ASN A 223 11.03 -8.04 10.54
C ASN A 223 10.56 -7.43 9.19
N PRO A 224 11.19 -7.79 8.06
CA PRO A 224 11.04 -7.01 6.85
C PRO A 224 9.79 -7.40 6.04
N ILE A 225 9.24 -6.40 5.35
CA ILE A 225 8.15 -6.53 4.39
C ILE A 225 8.64 -5.94 3.07
N LEU A 226 8.63 -6.72 2.01
CA LEU A 226 8.89 -6.25 0.65
C LEU A 226 7.58 -6.23 -0.11
N ASP A 227 7.17 -5.04 -0.54
CA ASP A 227 5.94 -4.79 -1.30
C ASP A 227 6.30 -4.59 -2.78
N PHE A 228 6.07 -5.60 -3.61
CA PHE A 228 6.10 -5.42 -5.06
C PHE A 228 4.80 -4.76 -5.49
N HIS A 229 4.88 -3.48 -5.81
CA HIS A 229 3.75 -2.69 -6.26
C HIS A 229 3.74 -2.55 -7.77
N SER A 230 2.56 -2.58 -8.36
CA SER A 230 2.37 -2.41 -9.80
C SER A 230 0.96 -1.89 -10.10
N TYR A 231 0.68 -1.61 -11.37
CA TYR A 231 -0.63 -1.14 -11.82
C TYR A 231 -1.18 -2.00 -12.95
N GLN A 232 -2.42 -2.45 -12.79
CA GLN A 232 -3.14 -3.23 -13.80
C GLN A 232 -4.57 -2.70 -13.96
N ASN A 233 -4.89 -2.20 -15.17
CA ASN A 233 -6.23 -1.72 -15.54
C ASN A 233 -6.83 -0.70 -14.55
N GLY A 234 -6.01 0.22 -14.04
CA GLY A 234 -6.40 1.26 -13.08
C GLY A 234 -6.45 0.81 -11.62
N CYS A 235 -6.08 -0.45 -11.32
CA CYS A 235 -5.95 -0.96 -9.96
C CYS A 235 -4.47 -1.04 -9.58
N GLN A 236 -4.09 -0.49 -8.43
CA GLN A 236 -2.81 -0.79 -7.82
C GLN A 236 -2.83 -2.23 -7.31
N VAL A 237 -1.79 -3.01 -7.60
CA VAL A 237 -1.64 -4.40 -7.15
C VAL A 237 -0.35 -4.52 -6.36
N SER A 238 -0.45 -5.01 -5.13
CA SER A 238 0.69 -5.23 -4.22
C SER A 238 0.84 -6.71 -3.90
N PHE A 239 2.07 -7.21 -3.98
CA PHE A 239 2.44 -8.57 -3.57
C PHE A 239 3.40 -8.49 -2.39
N LEU A 240 2.94 -8.90 -1.21
CA LEU A 240 3.69 -8.74 0.04
C LEU A 240 4.52 -9.99 0.34
N PHE A 241 5.84 -9.82 0.32
CA PHE A 241 6.81 -10.80 0.78
C PHE A 241 7.16 -10.50 2.23
N ARG A 242 6.94 -11.47 3.12
CA ARG A 242 7.11 -11.27 4.57
C ARG A 242 8.21 -12.15 5.17
N GLY A 243 9.05 -11.55 6.00
CA GLY A 243 10.01 -12.25 6.85
C GLY A 243 11.35 -12.55 6.16
N LYS A 244 12.10 -13.50 6.73
CA LYS A 244 13.53 -13.68 6.46
C LYS A 244 13.92 -15.03 5.84
N ASP A 245 12.96 -15.95 5.72
CA ASP A 245 13.23 -17.30 5.20
C ASP A 245 13.45 -17.23 3.69
N LYS A 246 14.73 -17.29 3.28
CA LYS A 246 15.14 -17.20 1.87
C LYS A 246 14.45 -18.24 1.00
N LYS A 247 14.27 -19.47 1.50
CA LYS A 247 13.64 -20.55 0.74
C LYS A 247 12.18 -20.20 0.47
N LYS A 248 11.45 -19.76 1.50
CA LYS A 248 10.04 -19.36 1.36
C LYS A 248 9.86 -18.11 0.49
N LEU A 249 10.80 -17.16 0.57
CA LEU A 249 10.79 -15.98 -0.30
C LEU A 249 11.04 -16.34 -1.77
N HIS A 250 11.93 -17.28 -2.06
CA HIS A 250 12.14 -17.79 -3.42
C HIS A 250 10.96 -18.62 -3.93
N GLU A 251 10.36 -19.47 -3.09
CA GLU A 251 9.10 -20.16 -3.42
C GLU A 251 7.99 -19.16 -3.78
N ALA A 252 7.86 -18.08 -3.02
CA ALA A 252 6.91 -17.00 -3.31
C ALA A 252 7.20 -16.31 -4.65
N MET A 253 8.48 -16.03 -4.93
CA MET A 253 8.90 -15.42 -6.21
C MET A 253 8.53 -16.32 -7.40
N ASP A 254 8.74 -17.63 -7.27
CA ASP A 254 8.49 -18.58 -8.35
C ASP A 254 6.99 -18.74 -8.66
N ALA A 255 6.13 -18.51 -7.66
CA ALA A 255 4.68 -18.51 -7.80
C ALA A 255 4.09 -17.14 -8.23
N LEU A 256 4.89 -16.07 -8.26
CA LEU A 256 4.43 -14.69 -8.44
C LEU A 256 3.71 -14.48 -9.78
N ALA A 257 4.21 -15.08 -10.86
CA ALA A 257 3.60 -14.93 -12.20
C ALA A 257 2.16 -15.43 -12.26
N GLY A 258 1.88 -16.56 -11.60
CA GLY A 258 0.53 -17.10 -11.48
C GLY A 258 -0.38 -16.17 -10.67
N ALA A 259 0.16 -15.57 -9.62
CA ALA A 259 -0.55 -14.58 -8.80
C ALA A 259 -0.87 -13.30 -9.60
N GLY A 260 0.08 -12.83 -10.42
CA GLY A 260 -0.13 -11.75 -11.38
C GLY A 260 -1.27 -12.07 -12.34
N ALA A 261 -1.23 -13.21 -13.03
CA ALA A 261 -2.32 -13.62 -13.93
C ALA A 261 -3.68 -13.69 -13.20
N GLN A 262 -3.68 -14.19 -11.96
CA GLN A 262 -4.88 -14.26 -11.12
C GLN A 262 -5.42 -12.87 -10.78
N ALA A 263 -4.54 -11.93 -10.41
CA ALA A 263 -4.91 -10.55 -10.10
C ALA A 263 -5.56 -9.87 -11.32
N ALA A 264 -4.96 -9.98 -12.50
CA ALA A 264 -5.52 -9.40 -13.73
C ALA A 264 -6.93 -9.95 -14.05
N ARG A 265 -7.13 -11.26 -13.85
CA ARG A 265 -8.44 -11.91 -14.03
C ARG A 265 -9.45 -11.43 -12.98
N LEU A 266 -9.03 -11.32 -11.72
CA LEU A 266 -9.88 -10.87 -10.62
C LEU A 266 -10.34 -9.42 -10.83
N ILE A 267 -9.41 -8.51 -11.15
CA ILE A 267 -9.70 -7.11 -11.48
C ILE A 267 -10.73 -7.03 -12.61
N SER A 268 -10.54 -7.81 -13.68
CA SER A 268 -11.45 -7.81 -14.83
C SER A 268 -12.85 -8.34 -14.48
N ARG A 269 -12.93 -9.41 -13.66
CA ARG A 269 -14.21 -9.98 -13.19
C ARG A 269 -14.96 -8.99 -12.29
N LEU A 270 -14.28 -8.37 -11.33
CA LEU A 270 -14.89 -7.39 -10.44
C LEU A 270 -15.39 -6.16 -11.23
N LYS A 271 -14.58 -5.67 -12.18
CA LYS A 271 -14.98 -4.58 -13.08
C LYS A 271 -16.22 -4.93 -13.91
N ALA A 272 -16.33 -6.16 -14.41
CA ALA A 272 -17.51 -6.63 -15.14
C ALA A 272 -18.78 -6.67 -14.28
N GLN A 273 -18.65 -6.78 -12.96
CA GLN A 273 -19.76 -6.69 -12.00
C GLN A 273 -20.02 -5.27 -11.49
N GLY A 274 -19.41 -4.24 -12.09
CA GLY A 274 -19.51 -2.84 -11.65
C GLY A 274 -18.71 -2.52 -10.39
N LYS A 275 -17.84 -3.43 -9.93
CA LYS A 275 -16.98 -3.25 -8.75
C LYS A 275 -15.57 -2.90 -9.19
N VAL A 276 -15.34 -1.62 -9.47
CA VAL A 276 -14.02 -1.16 -9.92
C VAL A 276 -13.05 -1.18 -8.76
N SER A 277 -11.99 -1.99 -8.86
CA SER A 277 -10.93 -2.08 -7.86
C SER A 277 -9.97 -0.91 -7.97
N ARG A 278 -9.68 -0.27 -6.84
CA ARG A 278 -8.65 0.75 -6.67
C ARG A 278 -7.32 0.14 -6.27
N GLN A 279 -7.37 -0.77 -5.29
CA GLN A 279 -6.19 -1.42 -4.73
C GLN A 279 -6.49 -2.90 -4.49
N MET A 280 -5.51 -3.76 -4.71
CA MET A 280 -5.58 -5.19 -4.46
C MET A 280 -4.28 -5.64 -3.83
N VAL A 281 -4.36 -6.36 -2.72
CA VAL A 281 -3.18 -6.84 -1.98
C VAL A 281 -3.20 -8.36 -1.92
N TYR A 282 -2.09 -8.96 -2.29
CA TYR A 282 -1.84 -10.40 -2.20
C TYR A 282 -0.81 -10.67 -1.10
N GLU A 283 -1.03 -11.76 -0.37
CA GLU A 283 -0.06 -12.32 0.57
C GLU A 283 0.28 -13.76 0.19
N PHE A 284 1.52 -14.15 0.44
CA PHE A 284 1.96 -15.52 0.20
C PHE A 284 1.68 -16.37 1.44
N ASP A 285 0.79 -17.36 1.31
CA ASP A 285 0.59 -18.39 2.30
C ASP A 285 1.79 -19.34 2.27
N LYS A 286 2.59 -19.29 3.34
CA LYS A 286 3.82 -20.09 3.46
C LYS A 286 3.57 -21.57 3.68
N GLU A 287 2.41 -21.92 4.23
CA GLU A 287 2.01 -23.30 4.51
C GLU A 287 1.43 -23.94 3.25
N ALA A 288 0.49 -23.25 2.61
CA ALA A 288 -0.13 -23.71 1.36
C ALA A 288 0.75 -23.46 0.13
N THR A 289 1.83 -22.70 0.27
CA THR A 289 2.80 -22.32 -0.80
C THR A 289 2.13 -21.66 -2.00
N LEU A 290 1.18 -20.77 -1.74
CA LEU A 290 0.39 -20.11 -2.79
C LEU A 290 0.08 -18.66 -2.42
N TRP A 291 -0.09 -17.83 -3.44
CA TRP A 291 -0.52 -16.45 -3.28
C TRP A 291 -2.05 -16.37 -3.14
N VAL A 292 -2.52 -15.73 -2.08
CA VAL A 292 -3.94 -15.46 -1.83
C VAL A 292 -4.23 -13.97 -1.88
N PRO A 293 -5.36 -13.54 -2.44
CA PRO A 293 -5.81 -12.17 -2.29
C PRO A 293 -6.19 -11.93 -0.82
N SER A 294 -5.48 -11.01 -0.16
CA SER A 294 -5.74 -10.63 1.22
C SER A 294 -6.96 -9.71 1.30
N PHE A 295 -6.96 -8.65 0.49
CA PHE A 295 -8.10 -7.75 0.34
C PHE A 295 -8.10 -7.00 -1.00
N VAL A 296 -9.25 -6.42 -1.33
CA VAL A 296 -9.44 -5.45 -2.42
C VAL A 296 -10.16 -4.23 -1.89
N LEU A 297 -9.67 -3.04 -2.22
CA LEU A 297 -10.39 -1.78 -2.03
C LEU A 297 -11.06 -1.38 -3.34
N LEU A 298 -12.34 -1.05 -3.27
CA LEU A 298 -13.11 -0.57 -4.41
C LEU A 298 -13.07 0.97 -4.48
N ASN A 299 -13.38 1.52 -5.66
CA ASN A 299 -13.49 2.98 -5.87
C ASN A 299 -14.64 3.62 -5.09
N ASP A 300 -15.57 2.83 -4.56
CA ASP A 300 -16.66 3.29 -3.70
C ASP A 300 -16.37 3.08 -2.20
N ASP A 301 -15.10 2.90 -1.86
CA ASP A 301 -14.53 2.75 -0.52
C ASP A 301 -14.87 1.46 0.22
N ARG A 302 -15.63 0.54 -0.39
CA ARG A 302 -15.87 -0.78 0.22
C ARG A 302 -14.63 -1.66 0.12
N ILE A 303 -14.47 -2.53 1.11
CA ILE A 303 -13.41 -3.54 1.15
C ILE A 303 -13.99 -4.93 0.89
N ILE A 304 -13.29 -5.71 0.07
CA ILE A 304 -13.52 -7.15 -0.11
C ILE A 304 -12.41 -7.88 0.63
N THR A 305 -12.74 -8.73 1.59
CA THR A 305 -11.79 -9.61 2.27
C THR A 305 -12.50 -10.80 2.92
N ASP A 306 -11.86 -11.97 2.88
CA ASP A 306 -12.34 -13.15 3.61
C ASP A 306 -11.78 -13.21 5.05
N ASN A 307 -10.86 -12.30 5.42
CA ASN A 307 -10.20 -12.29 6.72
C ASN A 307 -10.52 -11.01 7.52
N LEU A 308 -11.56 -11.09 8.35
CA LEU A 308 -11.99 -9.98 9.20
C LEU A 308 -10.95 -9.53 10.23
N ALA A 309 -9.95 -10.37 10.57
CA ALA A 309 -8.89 -9.97 11.48
C ALA A 309 -8.00 -8.86 10.91
N LEU A 310 -7.95 -8.70 9.57
CA LEU A 310 -7.18 -7.64 8.93
C LEU A 310 -7.70 -6.25 9.31
N ILE A 311 -9.04 -6.11 9.37
CA ILE A 311 -9.74 -4.86 9.61
C ILE A 311 -10.14 -4.64 11.06
N ALA A 312 -9.90 -5.62 11.95
CA ALA A 312 -10.23 -5.53 13.35
C ALA A 312 -9.52 -4.34 14.01
N ILE A 313 -10.25 -3.61 14.87
CA ILE A 313 -9.78 -2.42 15.58
C ILE A 313 -9.64 -2.64 17.10
N GLU A 314 -9.75 -3.88 17.54
CA GLU A 314 -9.52 -4.24 18.94
C GLU A 314 -8.02 -4.09 19.25
N ASN A 315 -7.69 -3.31 20.29
CA ASN A 315 -6.31 -3.01 20.70
C ASN A 315 -5.47 -2.22 19.67
N LEU A 316 -6.09 -1.34 18.87
CA LEU A 316 -5.30 -0.44 18.01
C LEU A 316 -4.26 0.31 18.87
N PRO A 317 -2.98 0.30 18.47
CA PRO A 317 -1.97 1.12 19.12
C PRO A 317 -2.35 2.60 19.00
N ASN A 318 -1.84 3.44 19.92
CA ASN A 318 -2.13 4.87 19.92
C ASN A 318 -1.61 5.63 18.67
N GLY A 319 -0.82 4.97 17.81
CA GLY A 319 -0.30 5.51 16.55
C GLY A 319 -0.87 4.74 15.35
N LEU A 320 -1.64 5.43 14.52
CA LEU A 320 -2.08 4.95 13.21
C LEU A 320 -1.37 5.79 12.13
N SER A 321 -1.01 5.18 11.00
CA SER A 321 -0.30 5.89 9.95
C SER A 321 -1.08 6.07 8.66
N LEU A 322 -0.71 7.15 7.96
CA LEU A 322 -1.16 7.55 6.62
C LEU A 322 -0.23 7.05 5.50
N GLY A 323 0.93 6.45 5.80
CA GLY A 323 1.84 5.90 4.80
C GLY A 323 2.35 6.91 3.76
N LEU A 324 2.67 8.14 4.18
CA LEU A 324 3.13 9.22 3.31
C LEU A 324 4.53 8.91 2.75
N THR A 325 4.80 9.22 1.48
CA THR A 325 6.16 9.25 0.91
C THR A 325 6.72 10.67 1.01
N ARG A 326 8.04 10.89 0.89
CA ARG A 326 8.76 12.18 0.98
C ARG A 326 9.02 12.85 -0.37
N THR A 327 9.31 12.08 -1.41
CA THR A 327 9.33 12.57 -2.81
C THR A 327 7.93 12.72 -3.41
N ASN A 328 6.91 12.32 -2.66
CA ASN A 328 5.53 12.74 -2.78
C ASN A 328 4.98 13.20 -1.42
N SER A 329 5.86 13.63 -0.49
CA SER A 329 5.45 14.53 0.58
C SER A 329 5.38 15.84 -0.15
N LEU A 330 4.17 16.21 -0.53
CA LEU A 330 3.91 17.44 -1.28
C LEU A 330 4.17 17.33 -2.78
#